data_AF-A0A1H3D1V7-F1
#
_entry.id   AF-A0A1H3D1V7-F1
#
_cell.length_a   1.000
_cell.length_b   1.000
_cell.length_c   1.000
_cell.angle_alpha   90.00
_cell.angle_beta   90.00
_cell.angle_gamma   90.00
#
_symmetry.space_group_name_H-M   'P 1'
#
loop_
_entity.id
_entity.type
_entity.pdbx_description
1 polymer ?
#
loop_
_entity_poly.entity_id
_entity_poly.type
_entity_poly.pdbx_seq_one_letter_code
_entity_poly.pdbx_strand_id
1 'polypeptide(L)'
;MKFTYLKLVALVAIITLTSCNCSSKKEFKKPNGLITNKQADKLEEAYKANQHKAINNFLSQNGINVIDNREVWFSLEELENYIEYVKQESKKQNLEDLGIRVYFGAKMNEKKEMKSTIFFYPTHNSATRAAAENFNSYGIQGLNYGSSGDPVDEFRP
;
A
#
# COMPACT_ATOMS: atom_id res chain seq x y z
N MET A 1 -58.50 3.20 -22.31
CA MET A 1 -57.14 2.69 -22.62
C MET A 1 -55.99 3.70 -22.48
N LYS A 2 -56.23 5.03 -22.41
CA LYS A 2 -55.15 6.03 -22.19
C LYS A 2 -54.81 6.28 -20.71
N PHE A 3 -55.79 6.13 -19.81
CA PHE A 3 -55.62 6.39 -18.37
C PHE A 3 -54.75 5.35 -17.64
N THR A 4 -54.71 4.10 -18.12
CA THR A 4 -53.88 3.02 -17.57
C THR A 4 -52.41 3.19 -17.94
N TYR A 5 -52.12 3.68 -19.15
CA TYR A 5 -50.77 3.99 -19.61
C TYR A 5 -50.14 5.14 -18.83
N LEU A 6 -50.92 6.16 -18.48
CA LEU A 6 -50.42 7.31 -17.71
C LEU A 6 -50.00 6.93 -16.28
N LYS A 7 -50.72 5.99 -15.65
CA LYS A 7 -50.32 5.42 -14.35
C LYS A 7 -49.11 4.50 -14.45
N LEU A 8 -48.97 3.75 -15.54
CA LEU A 8 -47.81 2.86 -15.77
C LEU A 8 -46.52 3.65 -16.04
N VAL A 9 -46.60 4.74 -16.81
CA VAL A 9 -45.46 5.65 -17.06
C VAL A 9 -45.07 6.40 -15.78
N ALA A 10 -46.04 6.82 -14.97
CA ALA A 10 -45.75 7.43 -13.66
C ALA A 10 -45.07 6.45 -12.68
N LEU A 11 -45.44 5.16 -12.69
CA LEU A 11 -44.82 4.15 -11.82
C LEU A 11 -43.37 3.84 -12.23
N VAL A 12 -43.07 3.81 -13.54
CA VAL A 12 -41.71 3.57 -14.05
C VAL A 12 -40.79 4.78 -13.82
N ALA A 13 -41.31 6.01 -13.89
CA ALA A 13 -40.55 7.22 -13.60
C ALA A 13 -40.19 7.38 -12.10
N ILE A 14 -40.96 6.78 -11.19
CA ILE A 14 -40.66 6.78 -9.75
C ILE A 14 -39.55 5.76 -9.41
N ILE A 15 -39.46 4.66 -10.17
CA ILE A 15 -38.43 3.62 -9.98
C ILE A 15 -37.06 4.08 -10.50
N THR A 16 -36.99 4.98 -11.48
CA THR A 16 -35.72 5.50 -12.01
C THR A 16 -35.08 6.62 -11.18
N LEU A 17 -35.79 7.18 -10.19
CA LEU A 17 -35.28 8.27 -9.32
C LEU A 17 -34.62 7.78 -8.02
N THR A 18 -34.53 6.47 -7.77
CA THR A 18 -33.90 5.91 -6.55
C THR A 18 -32.50 5.32 -6.75
N SER A 19 -31.83 5.68 -7.85
CA SER A 19 -30.40 5.39 -8.02
C SER A 19 -29.51 6.62 -7.81
N CYS A 20 -29.91 7.51 -6.87
CA CYS A 20 -28.90 8.32 -6.18
C CYS A 20 -28.11 7.38 -5.26
N ASN A 21 -27.13 6.69 -5.85
CA ASN A 21 -26.00 6.14 -5.12
C ASN A 21 -25.22 7.37 -4.60
N CYS A 22 -25.72 7.97 -3.52
CA CYS A 22 -24.97 8.95 -2.74
C CYS A 22 -23.76 8.21 -2.20
N SER A 23 -22.67 8.28 -2.96
CA SER A 23 -21.34 7.90 -2.51
C SER A 23 -21.11 8.63 -1.19
N SER A 24 -21.25 7.91 -0.09
CA SER A 24 -20.98 8.45 1.24
C SER A 24 -19.54 8.94 1.19
N LYS A 25 -19.35 10.27 1.15
CA LYS A 25 -18.00 10.85 1.19
C LYS A 25 -17.35 10.32 2.46
N LYS A 26 -16.44 9.37 2.28
CA LYS A 26 -15.72 8.76 3.38
C LYS A 26 -14.92 9.88 4.04
N GLU A 27 -15.30 10.26 5.25
CA GLU A 27 -14.65 11.34 5.96
C GLU A 27 -13.19 10.93 6.23
N PHE A 28 -12.26 11.68 5.63
CA PHE A 28 -10.84 11.43 5.80
C PHE A 28 -10.40 11.89 7.20
N LYS A 29 -9.91 10.94 8.00
CA LYS A 29 -9.24 11.28 9.27
C LYS A 29 -7.75 11.46 9.00
N LYS A 30 -7.21 12.60 9.44
CA LYS A 30 -5.77 12.86 9.39
C LYS A 30 -5.03 11.72 10.11
N PRO A 31 -4.05 11.06 9.47
CA PRO A 31 -3.28 10.01 10.13
C PRO A 31 -2.52 10.52 11.34
N ASN A 32 -2.37 9.66 12.34
CA ASN A 32 -1.41 9.87 13.41
C ASN A 32 0.00 9.53 12.91
N GLY A 33 1.02 10.20 13.42
CA GLY A 33 2.42 9.86 13.09
C GLY A 33 2.98 10.50 11.81
N LEU A 34 2.31 11.50 11.24
CA LEU A 34 2.90 12.31 10.17
C LEU A 34 4.18 13.00 10.67
N ILE A 35 5.25 12.92 9.88
CA ILE A 35 6.54 13.57 10.16
C ILE A 35 6.73 14.79 9.25
N THR A 36 7.54 15.73 9.72
CA THR A 36 7.97 16.89 8.93
C THR A 36 9.07 16.50 7.92
N ASN A 37 9.26 17.30 6.86
CA ASN A 37 10.36 17.09 5.90
C ASN A 37 11.73 17.02 6.60
N LYS A 38 11.97 17.87 7.61
CA LYS A 38 13.21 17.86 8.40
C LYS A 38 13.40 16.57 9.22
N GLN A 39 12.32 15.95 9.67
CA GLN A 39 12.40 14.65 10.34
C GLN A 39 12.65 13.52 9.34
N ALA A 40 12.00 13.56 8.17
CA ALA A 40 12.24 12.60 7.08
C ALA A 40 13.70 12.64 6.61
N ASP A 41 14.23 13.84 6.35
CA ASP A 41 15.63 14.09 5.99
C ASP A 41 16.60 13.49 7.01
N LYS A 42 16.40 13.75 8.31
CA LYS A 42 17.23 13.16 9.38
C LYS A 42 17.19 11.63 9.40
N LEU A 43 16.04 11.02 9.13
CA LEU A 43 15.92 9.56 9.08
C LEU A 43 16.66 8.99 7.87
N GLU A 44 16.56 9.65 6.71
CA GLU A 44 17.27 9.26 5.49
C GLU A 44 18.78 9.41 5.64
N GLU A 45 19.28 10.53 6.18
CA GLU A 45 20.69 10.74 6.48
C GLU A 45 21.25 9.68 7.43
N ALA A 46 20.49 9.34 8.47
CA ALA A 46 20.87 8.27 9.39
C ALA A 46 20.95 6.92 8.65
N TYR A 47 20.02 6.61 7.75
CA TYR A 47 20.06 5.39 6.95
C TYR A 47 21.26 5.36 5.98
N LYS A 48 21.53 6.47 5.29
CA LYS A 48 22.69 6.64 4.40
C LYS A 48 24.00 6.40 5.14
N ALA A 49 24.17 7.03 6.31
CA ALA A 49 25.39 6.94 7.10
C ALA A 49 25.63 5.57 7.74
N ASN A 50 24.57 4.77 7.94
CA ASN A 50 24.63 3.49 8.62
C ASN A 50 24.34 2.32 7.66
N GLN A 51 23.08 1.91 7.53
CA GLN A 51 22.69 0.68 6.83
C GLN A 51 23.15 0.68 5.37
N HIS A 52 22.87 1.75 4.63
CA HIS A 52 23.23 1.84 3.21
C HIS A 52 24.74 1.82 3.02
N LYS A 53 25.50 2.56 3.83
CA LYS A 53 26.96 2.53 3.82
C LYS A 53 27.51 1.14 4.16
N ALA A 54 26.97 0.47 5.17
CA ALA A 54 27.43 -0.86 5.57
C ALA A 54 27.21 -1.89 4.45
N ILE A 55 26.03 -1.88 3.83
CA ILE A 55 25.70 -2.77 2.71
C ILE A 55 26.64 -2.50 1.52
N ASN A 56 26.79 -1.26 1.10
CA ASN A 56 27.61 -0.93 -0.06
C ASN A 56 29.10 -1.15 0.16
N ASN A 57 29.60 -0.94 1.40
CA ASN A 57 30.96 -1.31 1.76
C ASN A 57 31.18 -2.82 1.62
N PHE A 58 30.24 -3.64 2.11
CA PHE A 58 30.32 -5.09 1.96
C PHE A 58 30.30 -5.51 0.48
N LEU A 59 29.38 -4.96 -0.33
CA LEU A 59 29.31 -5.26 -1.76
C LEU A 59 30.63 -4.93 -2.47
N SER A 60 31.15 -3.73 -2.24
CA SER A 60 32.41 -3.25 -2.82
C SER A 60 33.61 -4.12 -2.41
N GLN A 61 33.74 -4.46 -1.13
CA GLN A 61 34.82 -5.31 -0.61
C GLN A 61 34.79 -6.74 -1.18
N ASN A 62 33.61 -7.23 -1.58
CA ASN A 62 33.43 -8.54 -2.21
C ASN A 62 33.47 -8.47 -3.75
N GLY A 63 33.91 -7.35 -4.33
CA GLY A 63 34.05 -7.21 -5.79
C GLY A 63 32.71 -7.07 -6.53
N ILE A 64 31.61 -6.82 -5.82
CA ILE A 64 30.29 -6.60 -6.41
C ILE A 64 30.16 -5.11 -6.69
N ASN A 65 30.31 -4.72 -7.96
CA ASN A 65 30.24 -3.32 -8.39
C ASN A 65 28.79 -2.85 -8.59
N VAL A 66 28.00 -2.91 -7.52
CA VAL A 66 26.58 -2.54 -7.48
C VAL A 66 26.34 -1.63 -6.28
N ILE A 67 25.57 -0.56 -6.47
CA ILE A 67 25.05 0.25 -5.37
C ILE A 67 23.65 -0.24 -5.03
N ASP A 68 23.43 -0.56 -3.75
CA ASP A 68 22.14 -1.03 -3.26
C ASP A 68 21.08 0.09 -3.25
N ASN A 69 19.82 -0.30 -3.36
CA ASN A 69 18.70 0.65 -3.35
C ASN A 69 18.52 1.26 -1.96
N ARG A 70 18.11 2.53 -1.95
CA ARG A 70 17.78 3.26 -0.72
C ARG A 70 16.33 3.76 -0.69
N GLU A 71 15.64 3.65 -1.82
CA GLU A 71 14.21 3.94 -1.92
C GLU A 71 13.47 2.88 -2.72
N VAL A 72 12.16 2.80 -2.46
CA VAL A 72 11.20 2.08 -3.28
C VAL A 72 9.97 2.96 -3.42
N TRP A 73 9.68 3.33 -4.67
CA TRP A 73 8.54 4.16 -5.02
C TRP A 73 7.37 3.29 -5.46
N PHE A 74 6.17 3.64 -5.01
CA PHE A 74 4.91 3.08 -5.48
C PHE A 74 4.00 4.22 -5.92
N SER A 75 3.23 4.03 -6.99
CA SER A 75 2.21 5.01 -7.34
C SER A 75 1.13 5.02 -6.26
N LEU A 76 0.55 6.21 -6.01
CA LEU A 76 -0.57 6.33 -5.08
C LEU A 76 -1.76 5.50 -5.54
N GLU A 77 -2.04 5.51 -6.85
CA GLU A 77 -3.11 4.71 -7.47
C GLU A 77 -2.95 3.20 -7.18
N GLU A 78 -1.73 2.65 -7.34
CA GLU A 78 -1.51 1.22 -7.10
C GLU A 78 -1.63 0.88 -5.61
N LEU A 79 -1.19 1.76 -4.71
CA LEU A 79 -1.38 1.58 -3.28
C LEU A 79 -2.87 1.63 -2.90
N GLU A 80 -3.65 2.54 -3.49
CA GLU A 80 -5.10 2.62 -3.27
C GLU A 80 -5.81 1.37 -3.77
N ASN A 81 -5.48 0.92 -4.99
CA ASN A 81 -6.00 -0.32 -5.58
C ASN A 81 -5.65 -1.53 -4.71
N TYR A 82 -4.41 -1.62 -4.22
CA TYR A 82 -3.97 -2.72 -3.36
C TYR A 82 -4.69 -2.71 -2.01
N ILE A 83 -4.88 -1.54 -1.40
CA ILE A 83 -5.65 -1.41 -0.16
C ILE A 83 -7.09 -1.88 -0.36
N GLU A 84 -7.71 -1.57 -1.50
CA GLU A 84 -9.06 -2.03 -1.83
C GLU A 84 -9.10 -3.55 -2.09
N TYR A 85 -8.12 -4.08 -2.84
CA TYR A 85 -7.93 -5.52 -3.03
C TYR A 85 -7.84 -6.27 -1.70
N VAL A 86 -7.00 -5.79 -0.76
CA VAL A 86 -6.85 -6.41 0.56
C VAL A 86 -8.17 -6.43 1.34
N LYS A 87 -8.94 -5.33 1.32
CA LYS A 87 -10.26 -5.28 1.98
C LYS A 87 -11.24 -6.28 1.38
N GLN A 88 -11.28 -6.38 0.06
CA GLN A 88 -12.20 -7.26 -0.65
C GLN A 88 -11.87 -8.74 -0.39
N GLU A 89 -10.60 -9.13 -0.51
CA GLU A 89 -10.16 -10.51 -0.24
C GLU A 89 -10.31 -10.89 1.24
N SER A 90 -10.03 -9.97 2.15
CA SER A 90 -10.22 -10.17 3.59
C SER A 90 -11.69 -10.41 3.93
N LYS A 91 -12.60 -9.65 3.31
CA LYS A 91 -14.04 -9.83 3.49
C LYS A 91 -14.51 -11.21 3.01
N LYS A 92 -13.98 -11.74 1.90
CA LYS A 92 -14.29 -13.10 1.42
C LYS A 92 -13.87 -14.19 2.43
N GLN A 93 -12.87 -13.90 3.25
CA GLN A 93 -12.31 -14.81 4.25
C GLN A 93 -12.81 -14.52 5.69
N ASN A 94 -13.76 -13.60 5.87
CA ASN A 94 -14.25 -13.15 7.18
C ASN A 94 -13.12 -12.68 8.13
N LEU A 95 -12.10 -12.03 7.58
CA LEU A 95 -11.01 -11.45 8.36
C LEU A 95 -11.36 -10.01 8.78
N GLU A 96 -11.04 -9.67 10.02
CA GLU A 96 -11.29 -8.35 10.63
C GLU A 96 -10.00 -7.73 11.16
N ASP A 97 -10.05 -6.47 11.58
CA ASP A 97 -8.91 -5.69 12.09
C ASP A 97 -7.69 -5.77 11.15
N LEU A 98 -7.91 -5.25 9.93
CA LEU A 98 -6.95 -5.36 8.84
C LEU A 98 -5.79 -4.38 9.02
N GLY A 99 -4.60 -4.85 8.69
CA GLY A 99 -3.39 -4.03 8.60
C GLY A 99 -2.55 -4.36 7.38
N ILE A 100 -1.54 -3.55 7.12
CA ILE A 100 -0.51 -3.83 6.13
C ILE A 100 0.83 -3.89 6.83
N ARG A 101 1.58 -4.96 6.58
CA ARG A 101 2.95 -5.14 7.04
C ARG A 101 3.91 -4.89 5.87
N VAL A 102 5.00 -4.19 6.15
CA VAL A 102 6.07 -3.97 5.17
C VAL A 102 7.23 -4.88 5.52
N TYR A 103 7.68 -5.68 4.54
CA TYR A 103 8.88 -6.50 4.65
C TYR A 103 10.01 -5.89 3.84
N PHE A 104 11.22 -5.92 4.38
CA PHE A 104 12.44 -5.78 3.59
C PHE A 104 12.68 -7.09 2.83
N GLY A 105 13.07 -6.97 1.56
CA GLY A 105 13.42 -8.10 0.71
C GLY A 105 14.51 -7.71 -0.27
N ALA A 106 14.88 -8.63 -1.15
CA ALA A 106 15.78 -8.37 -2.26
C ALA A 106 15.23 -8.99 -3.54
N LYS A 107 15.45 -8.33 -4.68
CA LYS A 107 15.10 -8.84 -6.00
C LYS A 107 16.24 -8.60 -6.98
N MET A 108 16.39 -9.51 -7.93
CA MET A 108 17.33 -9.34 -9.03
C MET A 108 16.74 -8.36 -10.04
N ASN A 109 17.50 -7.33 -10.40
CA ASN A 109 17.10 -6.40 -11.46
C ASN A 109 17.42 -6.97 -12.86
N GLU A 110 17.04 -6.24 -13.91
CA GLU A 110 17.27 -6.62 -15.31
C GLU A 110 18.76 -6.83 -15.66
N LYS A 111 19.65 -6.17 -14.92
CA LYS A 111 21.12 -6.27 -15.07
C LYS A 111 21.71 -7.45 -14.28
N LYS A 112 20.87 -8.31 -13.69
CA LYS A 112 21.27 -9.45 -12.83
C LYS A 112 21.95 -9.02 -11.52
N GLU A 113 21.65 -7.83 -11.04
CA GLU A 113 22.15 -7.31 -9.77
C GLU A 113 21.11 -7.57 -8.69
N MET A 114 21.53 -8.19 -7.58
CA MET A 114 20.65 -8.35 -6.41
C MET A 114 20.57 -7.02 -5.66
N LYS A 115 19.37 -6.45 -5.53
CA LYS A 115 19.16 -5.19 -4.81
C LYS A 115 18.01 -5.29 -3.81
N SER A 116 18.11 -4.51 -2.74
CA SER A 116 17.08 -4.33 -1.73
C SER A 116 15.78 -3.81 -2.34
N THR A 117 14.67 -4.26 -1.78
CA THR A 117 13.31 -3.82 -2.08
C THR A 117 12.49 -3.90 -0.79
N ILE A 118 11.26 -3.40 -0.84
CA ILE A 118 10.23 -3.75 0.13
C ILE A 118 9.05 -4.40 -0.58
N PHE A 119 8.21 -5.08 0.17
CA PHE A 119 6.89 -5.48 -0.30
C PHE A 119 5.86 -5.36 0.82
N PHE A 120 4.63 -5.05 0.43
CA PHE A 120 3.49 -4.97 1.34
C PHE A 120 2.83 -6.34 1.44
N TYR A 121 2.41 -6.70 2.65
CA TYR A 121 1.68 -7.93 2.91
C TYR A 121 0.48 -7.66 3.82
N PRO A 122 -0.69 -8.22 3.53
CA PRO A 122 -1.89 -7.99 4.32
C PRO A 122 -1.79 -8.74 5.65
N THR A 123 -2.38 -8.13 6.67
CA THR A 123 -2.48 -8.71 8.00
C THR A 123 -3.90 -8.59 8.54
N HIS A 124 -4.24 -9.45 9.49
CA HIS A 124 -5.49 -9.41 10.23
C HIS A 124 -5.22 -9.76 11.70
N ASN A 125 -6.09 -9.31 12.59
CA ASN A 125 -6.08 -9.76 13.98
C ASN A 125 -7.09 -10.90 14.15
N SER A 126 -6.78 -11.84 15.04
CA SER A 126 -7.72 -12.88 15.42
C SER A 126 -8.34 -12.56 16.77
N ALA A 127 -9.63 -12.22 16.78
CA ALA A 127 -10.38 -11.95 18.01
C ALA A 127 -10.41 -13.13 19.01
N THR A 128 -10.00 -14.34 18.58
CA THR A 128 -10.01 -15.57 19.41
C THR A 128 -8.71 -15.81 20.17
N ARG A 129 -7.65 -15.02 19.95
CA ARG A 129 -6.38 -15.15 20.67
C ARG A 129 -6.26 -14.03 21.71
N ALA A 130 -5.99 -14.41 22.96
CA ALA A 130 -5.96 -13.52 24.12
C ALA A 130 -4.84 -12.45 24.10
N ALA A 131 -3.99 -12.44 23.06
CA ALA A 131 -3.05 -11.36 22.76
C ALA A 131 -3.36 -10.87 21.34
N ALA A 132 -3.58 -9.56 21.19
CA ALA A 132 -3.78 -8.91 19.90
C ALA A 132 -2.52 -9.05 19.05
N GLU A 133 -2.46 -10.10 18.22
CA GLU A 133 -1.38 -10.34 17.27
C GLU A 133 -1.89 -10.11 15.85
N ASN A 134 -1.21 -9.26 15.08
CA ASN A 134 -1.50 -9.03 13.67
C ASN A 134 -0.81 -10.11 12.82
N PHE A 135 -1.55 -11.16 12.45
CA PHE A 135 -1.09 -12.27 11.62
C PHE A 135 -1.00 -11.88 10.15
N ASN A 136 -0.04 -12.44 9.43
CA ASN A 136 -0.04 -12.37 7.96
C ASN A 136 -1.26 -13.12 7.40
N SER A 137 -1.97 -12.50 6.46
CA SER A 137 -3.11 -13.11 5.76
C SER A 137 -2.61 -13.91 4.55
N TYR A 138 -2.06 -15.11 4.78
CA TYR A 138 -1.39 -15.93 3.75
C TYR A 138 -2.26 -16.32 2.53
N GLY A 139 -3.59 -16.21 2.65
CA GLY A 139 -4.54 -16.40 1.55
C GLY A 139 -4.74 -15.16 0.66
N ILE A 140 -4.02 -14.07 0.88
CA ILE A 140 -4.12 -12.82 0.13
C ILE A 140 -2.73 -12.43 -0.36
N GLN A 141 -2.62 -12.03 -1.63
CA GLN A 141 -1.32 -11.75 -2.25
C GLN A 141 -0.67 -10.46 -1.71
N GLY A 142 0.67 -10.46 -1.68
CA GLY A 142 1.49 -9.29 -1.38
C GLY A 142 1.69 -8.39 -2.60
N LEU A 143 2.02 -7.12 -2.36
CA LEU A 143 2.38 -6.16 -3.42
C LEU A 143 3.89 -5.88 -3.41
N ASN A 144 4.56 -6.18 -4.53
CA ASN A 144 5.96 -5.83 -4.80
C ASN A 144 6.09 -5.23 -6.21
N TYR A 145 5.36 -4.14 -6.48
CA TYR A 145 5.39 -3.45 -7.77
C TYR A 145 6.07 -2.07 -7.71
N GLY A 146 6.90 -1.83 -6.70
CA GLY A 146 7.61 -0.58 -6.59
C GLY A 146 8.81 -0.50 -7.54
N SER A 147 9.03 0.67 -8.15
CA SER A 147 10.32 0.99 -8.76
C SER A 147 11.32 1.27 -7.63
N SER A 148 12.52 0.73 -7.74
CA SER A 148 13.55 0.87 -6.71
C SER A 148 14.79 1.50 -7.32
N GLY A 149 15.41 2.43 -6.61
CA GLY A 149 16.55 3.18 -7.16
C GLY A 149 17.14 4.19 -6.19
N ASP A 150 17.68 5.27 -6.76
CA ASP A 150 18.08 6.49 -6.07
C ASP A 150 16.98 7.56 -6.26
N PRO A 151 16.60 8.29 -5.19
CA PRO A 151 15.64 9.40 -5.26
C PRO A 151 16.04 10.42 -6.33
N VAL A 152 15.05 10.81 -7.14
CA VAL A 152 15.22 11.83 -8.19
C VAL A 152 15.47 13.23 -7.63
N ASP A 153 15.01 13.53 -6.41
CA ASP A 153 15.31 14.75 -5.65
C ASP A 153 15.35 14.43 -4.15
N GLU A 154 16.30 15.02 -3.41
CA GLU A 154 16.32 15.00 -1.94
C GLU A 154 15.21 15.89 -1.37
N PHE A 155 14.89 15.74 -0.08
CA PHE A 155 13.89 16.56 0.62
C PHE A 155 14.30 18.04 0.69
N ARG A 156 14.13 18.78 -0.42
CA ARG A 156 14.42 20.21 -0.49
C ARG A 156 13.37 20.99 0.31
N PRO A 157 13.78 21.97 1.13
CA PRO A 157 12.88 22.77 1.96
C PRO A 157 11.92 23.65 1.16
#